data_AF-A0A2I0VN69-F1
#
_entry.id   AF-A0A2I0VN69-F1
#
_cell.length_a   1.000
_cell.length_b   1.000
_cell.length_c   1.000
_cell.angle_alpha   90.00
_cell.angle_beta   90.00
_cell.angle_gamma   90.00
#
_symmetry.space_group_name_H-M   'P 1'
#
loop_
_entity.id
_entity.type
_entity.pdbx_description
1 polymer ?
#
loop_
_entity_poly.entity_id
_entity_poly.type
_entity_poly.pdbx_seq_one_letter_code
_entity_poly.pdbx_strand_id
1 'polypeptide(L)'
;MRILKWNPFFDVKEESPIVPIWISFPNLRLHFFNTKVLDVLGLIFGHPLQTDQATASRTRPSVARVLVEVDITKKYANEVWVGSKTLGYLQKVEFEKVPDFCNHYKSHGHALSECFKLRPELKKTPNNSAFTWYRSFMWQRLDRILFNKDWISNFNMTQVHHLSRTLSDHAPLLMLICENNTKASFAFRFQNMLITHSDFLNVVAHNWNAIVFPDNNIVGMDRLWDKLSRLKQTLRWWNKYVFKNIFDNIKEAEGKVLELETSLLDNHSDDNLSNLDNAKHHLFHLQNQEEIFWKQKTAISWSTDGDRNTIFFHALVNKNRIRNHIHKMVDPQGNVYDTEKLVFSSGIDYFKEVFNYSKLNIPIVNANVIPKIMDEDENLLLTQLPTEDEVWNNIKDMNGDSVDGPDGFTIKFFVKTWDIIKLDVIDAVHDFFKGTPYPKFFLSTNIVLIPKEENTTYWNEFILISLCTFFNILVAKINASRISFILPKIISINQTEFVKGRSIFDNILLAQDMVHDLNAKVTGGNILFKLDITKAYDNLKWDFLYKVLHLLGFNDSFLMLIKNSIENFFFIIINGNNYGFFLPKMV
;
A
#
# COMPACT_ATOMS: atom_id res chain seq x y z
N MET A 1 32.53 1.29 13.40
CA MET A 1 32.88 2.32 14.40
C MET A 1 31.68 2.54 15.30
N ARG A 2 31.80 2.36 16.62
CA ARG A 2 30.71 2.57 17.58
C ARG A 2 30.97 3.90 18.29
N ILE A 3 30.05 4.84 18.19
CA ILE A 3 30.13 6.11 18.91
C ILE A 3 29.46 5.85 20.26
N LEU A 4 30.27 5.79 21.31
CA LEU A 4 29.80 5.59 22.68
C LEU A 4 30.09 6.85 23.49
N LYS A 5 29.14 7.23 24.34
CA LYS A 5 29.33 8.36 25.26
C LYS A 5 30.49 8.03 26.21
N TRP A 6 31.54 8.85 26.18
CA TRP A 6 32.70 8.65 27.04
C TRP A 6 32.31 8.82 28.51
N ASN A 7 32.80 7.92 29.35
CA ASN A 7 32.66 8.02 30.81
C ASN A 7 33.92 7.46 31.50
N PRO A 8 34.17 7.79 32.79
CA PRO A 8 35.38 7.35 33.50
C PRO A 8 35.53 5.84 33.70
N PHE A 9 34.43 5.08 33.54
CA PHE A 9 34.33 3.63 33.69
C PHE A 9 34.08 2.95 32.33
N PHE A 10 34.52 3.58 31.24
CA PHE A 10 34.22 3.15 29.89
C PHE A 10 34.80 1.77 29.57
N ASP A 11 33.93 0.82 29.25
CA ASP A 11 34.29 -0.49 28.70
C ASP A 11 33.88 -0.55 27.23
N VAL A 12 34.83 -0.84 26.35
CA VAL A 12 34.62 -0.98 24.89
C VAL A 12 33.65 -2.13 24.56
N LYS A 13 33.47 -3.08 25.48
CA LYS A 13 32.59 -4.25 25.32
C LYS A 13 31.17 -4.03 25.83
N GLU A 14 30.91 -2.93 26.55
CA GLU A 14 29.62 -2.64 27.16
C GLU A 14 29.05 -1.33 26.60
N GLU A 15 27.80 -1.35 26.14
CA GLU A 15 27.09 -0.17 25.68
C GLU A 15 26.30 0.45 26.83
N SER A 16 26.22 1.78 26.85
CA SER A 16 25.44 2.47 27.87
C SER A 16 23.95 2.33 27.58
N PRO A 17 23.10 1.97 28.55
CA PRO A 17 21.65 1.98 28.37
C PRO A 17 21.06 3.39 28.25
N ILE A 18 21.89 4.42 28.41
CA ILE A 18 21.49 5.82 28.27
C ILE A 18 21.59 6.21 26.80
N VAL A 19 20.45 6.48 26.17
CA VAL A 19 20.38 6.84 24.75
C VAL A 19 19.52 8.08 24.53
N PRO A 20 19.83 8.89 23.51
CA PRO A 20 18.99 10.04 23.16
C PRO A 20 17.71 9.56 22.47
N ILE A 21 16.55 9.91 23.03
CA ILE A 21 15.21 9.55 22.56
C ILE A 21 14.38 10.82 22.35
N TRP A 22 13.68 10.89 21.23
CA TRP A 22 12.67 11.94 21.02
C TRP A 22 11.43 11.62 21.86
N ILE A 23 11.10 12.53 22.76
CA ILE A 23 9.89 12.50 23.57
C ILE A 23 8.90 13.51 22.99
N SER A 24 7.71 13.03 22.66
CA SER A 24 6.61 13.81 22.09
C SER A 24 5.55 14.10 23.14
N PHE A 25 5.05 15.35 23.14
CA PHE A 25 3.95 15.84 23.97
C PHE A 25 2.79 16.28 23.06
N PRO A 26 1.85 15.36 22.74
CA PRO A 26 0.73 15.66 21.85
C PRO A 26 -0.25 16.66 22.48
N ASN A 27 -0.74 17.61 21.69
CA ASN A 27 -1.69 18.65 22.08
C ASN A 27 -1.27 19.48 23.30
N LEU A 28 0.03 19.59 23.55
CA LEU A 28 0.55 20.49 24.58
C LEU A 28 0.09 21.92 24.27
N ARG A 29 -0.35 22.67 25.28
CA ARG A 29 -0.81 24.05 25.04
C ARG A 29 0.36 24.91 24.54
N LEU A 30 0.10 25.73 23.52
CA LEU A 30 1.11 26.53 22.81
C LEU A 30 2.01 27.41 23.72
N HIS A 31 1.49 27.92 24.83
CA HIS A 31 2.29 28.72 25.77
C HIS A 31 3.39 27.91 26.49
N PHE A 32 3.32 26.57 26.48
CA PHE A 32 4.34 25.68 27.01
C PHE A 32 5.40 25.26 25.98
N PHE A 33 5.34 25.73 24.73
CA PHE A 33 6.35 25.46 23.69
C PHE A 33 7.65 26.23 23.91
N ASN A 34 7.78 26.93 25.03
CA ASN A 34 9.02 27.60 25.41
C ASN A 34 10.09 26.55 25.73
N THR A 35 11.28 26.68 25.15
CA THR A 35 12.41 25.75 25.35
C THR A 35 12.70 25.50 26.82
N LYS A 36 12.64 26.52 27.69
CA LYS A 36 12.88 26.34 29.13
C LYS A 36 11.82 25.45 29.81
N VAL A 37 10.57 25.54 29.35
CA VAL A 37 9.48 24.70 29.88
C VAL A 37 9.63 23.28 29.37
N LEU A 38 9.97 23.13 28.09
CA LEU A 38 10.20 21.83 27.47
C LEU A 38 11.42 21.10 28.06
N ASP A 39 12.48 21.82 28.43
CA ASP A 39 13.61 21.28 29.17
C ASP A 39 13.17 20.78 30.56
N VAL A 40 12.34 21.55 31.27
CA VAL A 40 11.78 21.13 32.57
C VAL A 40 10.90 19.88 32.44
N LEU A 41 10.10 19.77 31.38
CA LEU A 41 9.34 18.56 31.09
C LEU A 41 10.23 17.38 30.72
N GLY A 42 11.30 17.61 29.95
CA GLY A 42 12.28 16.60 29.59
C GLY A 42 13.08 16.07 30.79
N LEU A 43 13.36 16.93 31.78
CA LEU A 43 14.07 16.58 33.02
C LEU A 43 13.38 15.49 33.85
N ILE A 44 12.06 15.32 33.66
CA ILE A 44 11.28 14.27 34.33
C ILE A 44 11.73 12.88 33.85
N PHE A 45 12.20 12.78 32.61
CA PHE A 45 12.56 11.52 31.96
C PHE A 45 14.06 11.28 31.86
N GLY A 46 14.86 12.34 31.81
CA GLY A 46 16.30 12.23 31.61
C GLY A 46 16.96 13.59 31.40
N HIS A 47 18.08 13.63 30.69
CA HIS A 47 18.78 14.89 30.41
C HIS A 47 18.33 15.47 29.06
N PRO A 48 17.62 16.62 29.03
CA PRO A 48 17.23 17.26 27.77
C PRO A 48 18.46 17.73 27.00
N LEU A 49 18.48 17.44 25.71
CA LEU A 49 19.55 17.84 24.79
C LEU A 49 19.12 19.00 23.90
N GLN A 50 17.95 18.88 23.26
CA GLN A 50 17.46 19.89 22.32
C GLN A 50 15.97 19.69 21.99
N THR A 51 15.31 20.76 21.56
CA THR A 51 13.98 20.71 20.94
C THR A 51 14.10 20.59 19.42
N ASP A 52 13.16 19.93 18.75
CA ASP A 52 13.19 19.89 17.29
C ASP A 52 12.87 21.27 16.67
N GLN A 53 13.30 21.46 15.43
CA GLN A 53 13.16 22.78 14.77
C GLN A 53 11.71 23.22 14.66
N ALA A 54 10.78 22.29 14.40
CA ALA A 54 9.36 22.59 14.25
C ALA A 54 8.69 23.02 15.57
N THR A 55 9.10 22.43 16.70
CA THR A 55 8.67 22.88 18.04
C THR A 55 9.27 24.24 18.38
N ALA A 56 10.56 24.44 18.08
CA ALA A 56 11.27 25.69 18.35
C ALA A 56 10.71 26.88 17.54
N SER A 57 10.40 26.67 16.26
CA SER A 57 9.76 27.67 15.40
C SER A 57 8.24 27.76 15.56
N ARG A 58 7.65 26.90 16.39
CA ARG A 58 6.19 26.77 16.61
C ARG A 58 5.40 26.53 15.32
N THR A 59 6.02 25.96 14.30
CA THR A 59 5.34 25.62 13.04
C THR A 59 4.46 24.38 13.17
N ARG A 60 4.67 23.56 14.21
CA ARG A 60 3.82 22.40 14.54
C ARG A 60 3.13 22.58 15.91
N PRO A 61 1.93 23.18 15.98
CA PRO A 61 1.25 23.44 17.25
C PRO A 61 0.61 22.19 17.89
N SER A 62 0.41 21.12 17.11
CA SER A 62 -0.25 19.89 17.55
C SER A 62 0.64 18.98 18.41
N VAL A 63 1.97 19.13 18.37
CA VAL A 63 2.90 18.28 19.12
C VAL A 63 4.18 19.06 19.42
N ALA A 64 4.62 19.05 20.68
CA ALA A 64 5.95 19.52 21.06
C ALA A 64 6.90 18.32 21.21
N ARG A 65 8.15 18.47 20.74
CA ARG A 65 9.16 17.39 20.73
C ARG A 65 10.47 17.83 21.36
N VAL A 66 10.98 16.99 22.27
CA VAL A 66 12.23 17.21 23.00
C VAL A 66 13.09 15.95 22.89
N LEU A 67 14.35 16.11 22.51
CA LEU A 67 15.35 15.05 22.54
C LEU A 67 15.92 14.97 23.96
N VAL A 68 15.78 13.83 24.59
CA VAL A 68 16.19 13.60 25.98
C VAL A 68 17.09 12.37 26.04
N GLU A 69 18.22 12.44 26.73
CA GLU A 69 19.00 11.25 27.09
C GLU A 69 18.30 10.50 28.22
N VAL A 70 17.80 9.31 27.90
CA VAL A 70 16.96 8.51 28.78
C VAL A 70 17.61 7.15 29.01
N ASP A 71 17.52 6.64 30.23
CA ASP A 71 17.95 5.28 30.58
C ASP A 71 16.81 4.30 30.24
N ILE A 72 16.98 3.53 29.16
CA ILE A 72 15.95 2.63 28.62
C ILE A 72 15.73 1.36 29.42
N THR A 73 16.55 1.11 30.46
CA THR A 73 16.29 0.01 31.39
C THR A 73 15.17 0.33 32.38
N LYS A 74 14.79 1.61 32.50
CA LYS A 74 13.77 2.08 33.43
C LYS A 74 12.41 2.22 32.76
N LYS A 75 11.35 2.04 33.55
CA LYS A 75 9.99 2.33 33.11
C LYS A 75 9.66 3.79 33.42
N TYR A 76 9.11 4.49 32.45
CA TYR A 76 8.66 5.88 32.58
C TYR A 76 7.13 5.95 32.51
N ALA A 77 6.56 7.00 33.09
CA ALA A 77 5.13 7.25 33.02
C ALA A 77 4.74 7.73 31.61
N ASN A 78 3.57 7.29 31.14
CA ASN A 78 3.01 7.70 29.84
C ASN A 78 2.27 9.04 29.91
N GLU A 79 2.15 9.63 31.11
CA GLU A 79 1.48 10.90 31.36
C GLU A 79 2.19 11.68 32.45
N VAL A 80 2.18 13.01 32.35
CA VAL A 80 2.78 13.95 33.30
C VAL A 80 1.79 15.03 33.67
N TRP A 81 1.72 15.39 34.95
CA TRP A 81 0.90 16.52 35.39
C TRP A 81 1.57 17.86 35.04
N VAL A 82 0.86 18.72 34.32
CA VAL A 82 1.34 20.05 33.92
C VAL A 82 0.42 21.13 34.49
N GLY A 83 0.98 21.99 35.35
CA GLY A 83 0.27 23.11 36.00
C GLY A 83 0.23 23.02 37.52
N SER A 84 -0.54 23.90 38.16
CA SER A 84 -0.71 23.89 39.62
C SER A 84 -1.58 22.71 40.07
N LYS A 85 -1.63 22.42 41.38
CA LYS A 85 -2.50 21.37 41.93
C LYS A 85 -3.98 21.60 41.66
N THR A 86 -4.40 22.85 41.44
CA THR A 86 -5.81 23.25 41.28
C THR A 86 -6.20 23.59 39.84
N LEU A 87 -5.24 23.91 38.96
CA LEU A 87 -5.48 24.35 37.57
C LEU A 87 -4.61 23.62 36.54
N GLY A 88 -4.06 22.44 36.88
CA GLY A 88 -3.27 21.60 35.99
C GLY A 88 -4.10 20.57 35.21
N TYR A 89 -3.42 19.85 34.31
CA TYR A 89 -3.99 18.75 33.54
C TYR A 89 -2.94 17.65 33.32
N LEU A 90 -3.41 16.44 32.98
CA LEU A 90 -2.54 15.34 32.55
C LEU A 90 -2.15 15.51 31.09
N GLN A 91 -0.85 15.62 30.85
CA GLN A 91 -0.25 15.69 29.53
C GLN A 91 0.25 14.30 29.14
N LYS A 92 -0.25 13.75 28.03
CA LYS A 92 0.23 12.49 27.45
C LYS A 92 1.66 12.64 26.95
N VAL A 93 2.46 11.59 27.12
CA VAL A 93 3.87 11.53 26.73
C VAL A 93 4.12 10.27 25.91
N GLU A 94 4.79 10.45 24.76
CA GLU A 94 5.09 9.37 23.83
C GLU A 94 6.60 9.30 23.54
N PHE A 95 7.21 8.14 23.80
CA PHE A 95 8.62 7.89 23.48
C PHE A 95 8.75 7.32 22.07
N GLU A 96 9.55 7.96 21.22
CA GLU A 96 9.73 7.53 19.83
C GLU A 96 10.89 6.53 19.69
N LYS A 97 10.59 5.35 19.14
CA LYS A 97 11.59 4.35 18.71
C LYS A 97 12.63 4.00 19.79
N VAL A 98 12.15 3.66 20.99
CA VAL A 98 13.00 3.18 22.08
C VAL A 98 13.74 1.91 21.64
N PRO A 99 15.09 1.90 21.61
CA PRO A 99 15.84 0.71 21.21
C PRO A 99 15.83 -0.34 22.33
N ASP A 100 15.86 -1.62 21.96
CA ASP A 100 16.02 -2.71 22.94
C ASP A 100 17.44 -2.74 23.50
N PHE A 101 17.56 -3.03 24.81
CA PHE A 101 18.83 -3.20 25.50
C PHE A 101 18.89 -4.54 26.23
N CYS A 102 19.94 -5.32 25.95
CA CYS A 102 20.16 -6.61 26.59
C CYS A 102 20.98 -6.44 27.86
N ASN A 103 20.36 -6.62 29.04
CA ASN A 103 21.06 -6.50 30.32
C ASN A 103 22.16 -7.56 30.52
N HIS A 104 22.10 -8.70 29.83
CA HIS A 104 23.11 -9.75 29.92
C HIS A 104 24.34 -9.47 29.05
N TYR A 105 24.14 -9.02 27.81
CA TYR A 105 25.23 -8.73 26.88
C TYR A 105 25.64 -7.25 26.89
N LYS A 106 24.92 -6.41 27.65
CA LYS A 106 25.07 -4.96 27.77
C LYS A 106 25.23 -4.30 26.40
N SER A 107 24.32 -4.61 25.48
CA SER A 107 24.31 -4.06 24.12
C SER A 107 22.91 -3.77 23.64
N HIS A 108 22.78 -2.82 22.72
CA HIS A 108 21.52 -2.52 22.05
C HIS A 108 21.18 -3.56 20.95
N GLY A 109 19.92 -3.56 20.53
CA GLY A 109 19.44 -4.24 19.32
C GLY A 109 18.81 -5.61 19.52
N HIS A 110 18.65 -6.07 20.76
CA HIS A 110 17.81 -7.23 21.11
C HIS A 110 17.46 -7.19 22.60
N ALA A 111 16.30 -7.73 22.97
CA ALA A 111 15.91 -7.91 24.36
C ALA A 111 16.56 -9.16 24.98
N LEU A 112 16.50 -9.31 26.31
CA LEU A 112 17.02 -10.48 27.01
C LEU A 112 16.43 -11.81 26.48
N SER A 113 15.15 -11.80 26.09
CA SER A 113 14.42 -12.95 25.52
C SER A 113 14.96 -13.42 24.17
N GLU A 114 15.69 -12.57 23.46
CA GLU A 114 16.21 -12.79 22.11
C GLU A 114 17.74 -12.86 22.09
N CYS A 115 18.37 -13.01 23.25
CA CYS A 115 19.82 -13.05 23.37
C CYS A 115 20.41 -14.35 22.82
N PHE A 116 21.05 -14.26 21.65
CA PHE A 116 21.66 -15.39 20.92
C PHE A 116 22.74 -16.18 21.70
N LYS A 117 23.31 -15.60 22.77
CA LYS A 117 24.24 -16.32 23.66
C LYS A 117 23.51 -17.16 24.71
N LEU A 118 22.36 -16.70 25.19
CA LEU A 118 21.51 -17.44 26.12
C LEU A 118 20.63 -18.46 25.36
N ARG A 119 20.36 -18.20 24.08
CA ARG A 119 19.56 -19.03 23.17
C ARG A 119 20.26 -19.23 21.83
N PRO A 120 21.29 -20.10 21.77
CA PRO A 120 22.05 -20.38 20.54
C PRO A 120 21.18 -20.87 19.36
N GLU A 121 20.04 -21.47 19.64
CA GLU A 121 19.04 -21.98 18.70
C GLU A 121 18.36 -20.88 17.85
N LEU A 122 18.44 -19.60 18.26
CA LEU A 122 17.91 -18.47 17.49
C LEU A 122 18.86 -17.97 16.38
N LYS A 123 20.02 -18.61 16.22
CA LYS A 123 21.07 -18.18 15.29
C LYS A 123 20.74 -18.62 13.85
N LYS A 124 20.10 -17.75 13.06
CA LYS A 124 19.95 -17.94 11.60
C LYS A 124 21.33 -18.00 10.93
N THR A 125 21.53 -18.95 10.02
CA THR A 125 22.70 -19.00 9.14
C THR A 125 22.71 -17.76 8.25
N PRO A 126 23.79 -16.95 8.22
CA PRO A 126 23.79 -15.74 7.42
C PRO A 126 24.09 -16.05 5.96
N ASN A 127 23.27 -15.52 5.04
CA ASN A 127 23.65 -15.36 3.65
C ASN A 127 24.93 -14.49 3.57
N ASN A 128 25.92 -14.95 2.81
CA ASN A 128 27.26 -14.35 2.66
C ASN A 128 27.27 -12.89 2.14
N SER A 129 26.12 -12.32 1.75
CA SER A 129 25.98 -10.99 1.17
C SER A 129 25.79 -9.85 2.20
N ALA A 130 25.52 -10.15 3.47
CA ALA A 130 25.16 -9.10 4.45
C ALA A 130 26.35 -8.35 5.08
N PHE A 131 27.58 -8.89 4.97
CA PHE A 131 28.73 -8.41 5.73
C PHE A 131 29.87 -7.95 4.82
N THR A 132 30.40 -6.77 5.12
CA THR A 132 31.50 -6.17 4.36
C THR A 132 32.86 -6.42 5.02
N TRP A 133 32.91 -6.87 6.27
CA TRP A 133 34.16 -7.11 6.98
C TRP A 133 34.16 -8.46 7.70
N TYR A 134 35.32 -9.14 7.67
CA TYR A 134 35.54 -10.40 8.38
C TYR A 134 36.94 -10.48 8.99
N ARG A 135 37.00 -10.76 10.29
CA ARG A 135 38.27 -11.13 10.95
C ARG A 135 38.02 -12.09 12.12
N SER A 136 38.82 -13.15 12.20
CA SER A 136 38.89 -14.06 13.36
C SER A 136 37.51 -14.48 13.88
N PHE A 137 36.67 -15.03 13.00
CA PHE A 137 35.30 -15.51 13.29
C PHE A 137 34.23 -14.42 13.55
N MET A 138 34.56 -13.14 13.43
CA MET A 138 33.58 -12.05 13.49
C MET A 138 33.24 -11.52 12.10
N TRP A 139 31.96 -11.39 11.83
CA TRP A 139 31.39 -10.81 10.62
C TRP A 139 30.69 -9.51 10.98
N GLN A 140 31.06 -8.41 10.33
CA GLN A 140 30.45 -7.11 10.58
C GLN A 140 30.19 -6.37 9.26
N ARG A 141 29.17 -5.49 9.25
CA ARG A 141 28.92 -4.56 8.15
C ARG A 141 29.48 -3.20 8.51
N LEU A 142 30.74 -2.97 8.16
CA LEU A 142 31.49 -1.74 8.50
C LEU A 142 31.44 -0.70 7.39
N ASP A 143 31.34 -1.14 6.14
CA ASP A 143 31.46 -0.29 4.97
C ASP A 143 30.08 0.08 4.46
N ARG A 144 29.87 1.38 4.21
CA ARG A 144 28.59 1.93 3.75
C ARG A 144 28.87 3.01 2.72
N ILE A 145 28.02 3.05 1.70
CA ILE A 145 27.91 4.18 0.79
C ILE A 145 26.67 4.97 1.22
N LEU A 146 26.83 6.28 1.39
CA LEU A 146 25.75 7.20 1.77
C LEU A 146 25.43 8.09 0.57
N PHE A 147 24.14 8.22 0.25
CA PHE A 147 23.65 9.07 -0.81
C PHE A 147 22.83 10.22 -0.22
N ASN A 148 23.00 11.42 -0.77
CA ASN A 148 22.12 12.55 -0.45
C ASN A 148 20.84 12.51 -1.30
N LYS A 149 19.88 13.39 -0.98
CA LYS A 149 18.59 13.45 -1.67
C LYS A 149 18.75 13.75 -3.17
N ASP A 150 19.71 14.59 -3.53
CA ASP A 150 19.95 15.00 -4.92
C ASP A 150 20.46 13.82 -5.76
N TRP A 151 21.35 12.99 -5.18
CA TRP A 151 21.83 11.78 -5.83
C TRP A 151 20.69 10.79 -6.11
N ILE A 152 19.84 10.52 -5.11
CA ILE A 152 18.70 9.59 -5.27
C ILE A 152 17.71 10.11 -6.33
N SER A 153 17.57 11.42 -6.45
CA SER A 153 16.65 12.04 -7.42
C SER A 153 17.17 11.90 -8.86
N ASN A 154 18.49 12.01 -9.06
CA ASN A 154 19.11 11.93 -10.39
C ASN A 154 19.49 10.50 -10.79
N PHE A 155 19.92 9.67 -9.84
CA PHE A 155 20.42 8.32 -10.03
C PHE A 155 19.60 7.32 -9.22
N ASN A 156 18.29 7.28 -9.50
CA ASN A 156 17.33 6.45 -8.77
C ASN A 156 17.55 4.94 -8.92
N MET A 157 18.38 4.49 -9.87
CA MET A 157 18.81 3.11 -10.08
C MET A 157 20.28 2.89 -9.67
N THR A 158 20.73 3.52 -8.58
CA THR A 158 22.06 3.23 -8.03
C THR A 158 22.05 1.90 -7.27
N GLN A 159 22.94 0.99 -7.63
CA GLN A 159 23.14 -0.29 -6.94
C GLN A 159 24.50 -0.32 -6.25
N VAL A 160 24.59 -1.09 -5.16
CA VAL A 160 25.85 -1.36 -4.46
C VAL A 160 26.01 -2.86 -4.27
N HIS A 161 27.08 -3.43 -4.84
CA HIS A 161 27.42 -4.84 -4.72
C HIS A 161 28.64 -5.03 -3.81
N HIS A 162 28.64 -6.10 -3.01
CA HIS A 162 29.82 -6.52 -2.26
C HIS A 162 30.63 -7.47 -3.14
N LEU A 163 31.83 -7.07 -3.52
CA LEU A 163 32.75 -7.93 -4.27
C LEU A 163 33.45 -8.92 -3.33
N SER A 164 33.99 -9.99 -3.92
CA SER A 164 34.72 -11.00 -3.15
C SER A 164 35.92 -10.41 -2.43
N ARG A 165 36.11 -10.80 -1.17
CA ARG A 165 37.29 -10.49 -0.36
C ARG A 165 38.46 -11.30 -0.92
N THR A 166 39.40 -10.65 -1.58
CA THR A 166 40.60 -11.32 -2.12
C THR A 166 41.77 -11.23 -1.13
N LEU A 167 42.30 -10.03 -0.91
CA LEU A 167 43.49 -9.78 -0.07
C LEU A 167 43.19 -8.92 1.16
N SER A 168 41.94 -8.47 1.32
CA SER A 168 41.50 -7.60 2.41
C SER A 168 40.49 -8.31 3.31
N ASP A 169 40.51 -7.96 4.59
CA ASP A 169 39.45 -8.27 5.54
C ASP A 169 38.15 -7.49 5.25
N HIS A 170 38.20 -6.48 4.37
CA HIS A 170 37.05 -5.77 3.81
C HIS A 170 36.68 -6.27 2.40
N ALA A 171 35.37 -6.34 2.13
CA ALA A 171 34.78 -6.60 0.84
C ALA A 171 34.69 -5.28 0.07
N PRO A 172 35.28 -5.15 -1.13
CA PRO A 172 35.15 -3.94 -1.94
C PRO A 172 33.68 -3.69 -2.30
N LEU A 173 33.26 -2.43 -2.23
CA LEU A 173 31.92 -2.01 -2.63
C LEU A 173 31.95 -1.52 -4.08
N LEU A 174 31.22 -2.19 -4.97
CA LEU A 174 31.04 -1.77 -6.35
C LEU A 174 29.73 -0.99 -6.48
N MET A 175 29.83 0.30 -6.79
CA MET A 175 28.67 1.12 -7.16
C MET A 175 28.40 1.00 -8.64
N LEU A 176 27.19 0.60 -9.01
CA LEU A 176 26.70 0.64 -10.39
C LEU A 176 25.65 1.73 -10.51
N ILE A 177 25.82 2.59 -11.51
CA ILE A 177 24.87 3.66 -11.84
C ILE A 177 24.24 3.29 -13.17
N CYS A 178 22.95 2.93 -13.16
CA CYS A 178 22.21 2.66 -14.38
C CYS A 178 21.49 3.93 -14.85
N GLU A 179 21.65 4.30 -16.11
CA GLU A 179 20.85 5.35 -16.73
C GLU A 179 19.43 4.86 -17.02
N ASN A 180 18.42 5.64 -16.64
CA ASN A 180 17.03 5.42 -17.04
C ASN A 180 16.85 5.78 -18.53
N ASN A 181 17.24 4.90 -19.44
CA ASN A 181 17.02 5.09 -20.87
C ASN A 181 15.70 4.51 -21.38
N THR A 182 14.82 4.00 -20.51
CA THR A 182 13.51 3.50 -20.94
C THR A 182 12.49 4.63 -21.01
N LYS A 183 12.28 5.16 -22.23
CA LYS A 183 11.04 5.87 -22.60
C LYS A 183 9.89 4.85 -22.61
N ALA A 184 9.48 4.38 -21.44
CA ALA A 184 8.32 3.51 -21.30
C ALA A 184 7.06 4.30 -21.70
N SER A 185 6.25 3.72 -22.58
CA SER A 185 4.90 4.22 -22.85
C SER A 185 4.05 3.97 -21.60
N PHE A 186 3.87 4.99 -20.76
CA PHE A 186 3.06 4.86 -19.56
C PHE A 186 1.60 4.54 -19.92
N ALA A 187 1.06 3.49 -19.31
CA ALA A 187 -0.37 3.22 -19.33
C ALA A 187 -1.13 4.44 -18.79
N PHE A 188 -2.34 4.67 -19.30
CA PHE A 188 -3.19 5.72 -18.75
C PHE A 188 -3.51 5.41 -17.30
N ARG A 189 -3.43 6.44 -16.45
CA ARG A 189 -3.94 6.42 -15.08
C ARG A 189 -4.59 7.77 -14.82
N PHE A 190 -5.82 7.73 -14.31
CA PHE A 190 -6.59 8.92 -14.03
C PHE A 190 -5.97 9.64 -12.85
N GLN A 191 -5.69 10.94 -13.00
CA GLN A 191 -5.12 11.74 -11.93
C GLN A 191 -6.26 12.44 -11.19
N ASN A 192 -6.42 12.17 -9.90
CA ASN A 192 -7.53 12.69 -9.10
C ASN A 192 -7.57 14.23 -9.08
N MET A 193 -6.42 14.89 -9.32
CA MET A 193 -6.35 16.35 -9.43
C MET A 193 -7.19 16.91 -10.60
N LEU A 194 -7.45 16.11 -11.65
CA LEU A 194 -8.26 16.52 -12.80
C LEU A 194 -9.68 16.95 -12.39
N ILE A 195 -10.20 16.35 -11.31
CA ILE A 195 -11.53 16.64 -10.75
C ILE A 195 -11.64 18.08 -10.21
N THR A 196 -10.51 18.69 -9.83
CA THR A 196 -10.50 20.02 -9.21
C THR A 196 -10.73 21.17 -10.19
N HIS A 197 -10.64 20.91 -11.49
CA HIS A 197 -10.84 21.91 -12.52
C HIS A 197 -12.33 22.10 -12.81
N SER A 198 -12.77 23.36 -12.92
CA SER A 198 -14.18 23.75 -13.10
C SER A 198 -14.84 23.05 -14.30
N ASP A 199 -14.16 23.04 -15.45
CA ASP A 199 -14.67 22.41 -16.67
C ASP A 199 -14.59 20.88 -16.72
N PHE A 200 -14.09 20.21 -15.67
CA PHE A 200 -13.95 18.75 -15.69
C PHE A 200 -15.25 18.03 -16.06
N LEU A 201 -16.36 18.39 -15.40
CA LEU A 201 -17.66 17.78 -15.65
C LEU A 201 -18.18 18.11 -17.05
N ASN A 202 -17.91 19.31 -17.56
CA ASN A 202 -18.28 19.72 -18.92
C ASN A 202 -17.54 18.90 -19.98
N VAL A 203 -16.22 18.69 -19.80
CA VAL A 203 -15.39 17.87 -20.69
C VAL A 203 -15.90 16.42 -20.71
N VAL A 204 -16.21 15.86 -19.54
CA VAL A 204 -16.77 14.51 -19.43
C VAL A 204 -18.14 14.44 -20.11
N ALA A 205 -19.06 15.34 -19.80
CA ALA A 205 -20.41 15.37 -20.36
C ALA A 205 -20.40 15.51 -21.89
N HIS A 206 -19.58 16.43 -22.43
CA HIS A 206 -19.47 16.62 -23.87
C HIS A 206 -18.94 15.36 -24.58
N ASN A 207 -17.93 14.70 -24.01
CA ASN A 207 -17.42 13.45 -24.56
C ASN A 207 -18.43 12.29 -24.44
N TRP A 208 -19.14 12.22 -23.32
CA TRP A 208 -20.04 11.13 -23.00
C TRP A 208 -21.32 11.16 -23.86
N ASN A 209 -21.83 12.36 -24.10
CA ASN A 209 -23.02 12.60 -24.94
C ASN A 209 -22.72 12.54 -26.44
N ALA A 210 -21.44 12.47 -26.84
CA ALA A 210 -21.08 12.27 -28.23
C ALA A 210 -21.51 10.89 -28.74
N ILE A 211 -22.00 10.86 -29.98
CA ILE A 211 -22.47 9.65 -30.67
C ILE A 211 -21.36 8.59 -30.71
N VAL A 212 -21.71 7.34 -30.39
CA VAL A 212 -20.83 6.19 -30.62
C VAL A 212 -21.00 5.75 -32.09
N PHE A 213 -19.95 5.89 -32.89
CA PHE A 213 -19.96 5.52 -34.32
C PHE A 213 -20.11 3.99 -34.48
N PRO A 214 -20.83 3.48 -35.50
CA PRO A 214 -21.45 4.21 -36.63
C PRO A 214 -22.82 4.82 -36.36
N ASP A 215 -23.62 4.24 -35.45
CA ASP A 215 -25.07 4.50 -35.38
C ASP A 215 -25.64 4.50 -33.96
N ASN A 216 -24.79 4.53 -32.92
CA ASN A 216 -25.17 4.52 -31.51
C ASN A 216 -26.03 3.30 -31.08
N ASN A 217 -26.02 2.23 -31.87
CA ASN A 217 -26.79 1.00 -31.62
C ASN A 217 -26.11 0.05 -30.61
N ILE A 218 -24.85 0.32 -30.26
CA ILE A 218 -24.12 -0.44 -29.25
C ILE A 218 -24.74 -0.18 -27.87
N VAL A 219 -25.02 -1.24 -27.12
CA VAL A 219 -25.67 -1.21 -25.79
C VAL A 219 -24.82 -1.97 -24.76
N GLY A 220 -25.19 -1.87 -23.48
CA GLY A 220 -24.60 -2.66 -22.41
C GLY A 220 -23.09 -2.43 -22.23
N MET A 221 -22.37 -3.52 -22.01
CA MET A 221 -20.94 -3.49 -21.67
C MET A 221 -20.07 -2.85 -22.76
N ASP A 222 -20.35 -3.12 -24.04
CA ASP A 222 -19.57 -2.59 -25.17
C ASP A 222 -19.72 -1.07 -25.29
N ARG A 223 -20.93 -0.54 -25.05
CA ARG A 223 -21.19 0.90 -25.09
C ARG A 223 -20.40 1.64 -24.00
N LEU A 224 -20.44 1.10 -22.79
CA LEU A 224 -19.71 1.66 -21.65
C LEU A 224 -18.21 1.75 -21.96
N TRP A 225 -17.66 0.71 -22.56
CA TRP A 225 -16.26 0.67 -22.94
C TRP A 225 -15.87 1.66 -24.03
N ASP A 226 -16.64 1.73 -25.11
CA ASP A 226 -16.32 2.65 -26.21
C ASP A 226 -16.31 4.09 -25.73
N LYS A 227 -17.27 4.46 -24.85
CA LYS A 227 -17.30 5.76 -24.19
C LYS A 227 -16.11 5.98 -23.27
N LEU A 228 -15.75 5.01 -22.41
CA LEU A 228 -14.57 5.12 -21.54
C LEU A 228 -13.27 5.21 -22.32
N SER A 229 -13.12 4.42 -23.39
CA SER A 229 -11.95 4.38 -24.27
C SER A 229 -11.76 5.71 -25.01
N ARG A 230 -12.86 6.29 -25.51
CA ARG A 230 -12.85 7.62 -26.11
C ARG A 230 -12.51 8.70 -25.08
N LEU A 231 -13.16 8.67 -23.90
CA LEU A 231 -12.90 9.64 -22.84
C LEU A 231 -11.44 9.58 -22.37
N LYS A 232 -10.86 8.38 -22.26
CA LYS A 232 -9.44 8.17 -21.94
C LYS A 232 -8.51 8.92 -22.90
N GLN A 233 -8.81 8.93 -24.20
CA GLN A 233 -8.01 9.70 -25.17
C GLN A 233 -8.17 11.21 -24.96
N THR A 234 -9.40 11.67 -24.72
CA THR A 234 -9.67 13.10 -24.42
C THR A 234 -8.99 13.54 -23.13
N LEU A 235 -9.03 12.75 -22.06
CA LEU A 235 -8.38 13.09 -20.79
C LEU A 235 -6.85 13.05 -20.89
N ARG A 236 -6.27 12.16 -21.70
CA ARG A 236 -4.83 12.19 -22.02
C ARG A 236 -4.43 13.51 -22.68
N TRP A 237 -5.21 13.93 -23.68
CA TRP A 237 -5.00 15.20 -24.35
C TRP A 237 -5.17 16.36 -23.37
N TRP A 238 -6.25 16.37 -22.59
CA TRP A 238 -6.58 17.42 -21.65
C TRP A 238 -5.51 17.59 -20.57
N ASN A 239 -5.02 16.48 -20.01
CA ASN A 239 -3.92 16.51 -19.04
C ASN A 239 -2.63 17.11 -19.66
N LYS A 240 -2.31 16.75 -20.91
CA LYS A 240 -1.11 17.23 -21.59
C LYS A 240 -1.16 18.73 -21.92
N TYR A 241 -2.30 19.24 -22.36
CA TYR A 241 -2.40 20.60 -22.92
C TYR A 241 -3.03 21.62 -21.98
N VAL A 242 -3.90 21.22 -21.06
CA VAL A 242 -4.57 22.11 -20.10
C VAL A 242 -3.83 22.13 -18.76
N PHE A 243 -3.59 20.96 -18.17
CA PHE A 243 -2.84 20.87 -16.90
C PHE A 243 -1.33 21.01 -17.09
N LYS A 244 -0.80 20.60 -18.26
CA LYS A 244 0.62 20.67 -18.61
C LYS A 244 1.50 20.08 -17.49
N ASN A 245 2.60 20.74 -17.15
CA ASN A 245 3.41 20.38 -16.01
C ASN A 245 2.96 21.21 -14.80
N ILE A 246 2.28 20.55 -13.86
CA ILE A 246 1.80 21.17 -12.63
C ILE A 246 2.92 21.87 -11.84
N PHE A 247 4.13 21.31 -11.85
CA PHE A 247 5.27 21.87 -11.12
C PHE A 247 5.78 23.17 -11.74
N ASP A 248 5.71 23.28 -13.07
CA ASP A 248 6.10 24.51 -13.77
C ASP A 248 5.03 25.60 -13.57
N ASN A 249 3.74 25.22 -13.61
CA ASN A 249 2.64 26.14 -13.36
C ASN A 249 2.69 26.73 -11.92
N ILE A 250 3.06 25.91 -10.92
CA ILE A 250 3.22 26.39 -9.54
C ILE A 250 4.33 27.42 -9.44
N LYS A 251 5.50 27.16 -10.05
CA LYS A 251 6.60 28.12 -10.07
C LYS A 251 6.22 29.43 -10.73
N GLU A 252 5.48 29.37 -11.84
CA GLU A 252 4.98 30.56 -12.53
C GLU A 252 3.98 31.35 -11.65
N ALA A 253 3.07 30.65 -10.97
CA ALA A 253 2.11 31.27 -10.06
C ALA A 253 2.79 31.89 -8.81
N GLU A 254 3.81 31.24 -8.25
CA GLU A 254 4.64 31.79 -7.16
C GLU A 254 5.36 33.07 -7.60
N GLY A 255 5.95 33.06 -8.79
CA GLY A 255 6.57 34.24 -9.39
C GLY A 255 5.59 35.40 -9.55
N LYS A 256 4.38 35.13 -10.07
CA LYS A 256 3.33 36.13 -10.24
C LYS A 256 2.84 36.72 -8.91
N VAL A 257 2.71 35.89 -7.86
CA VAL A 257 2.37 36.39 -6.52
C VAL A 257 3.47 37.32 -6.01
N LEU A 258 4.75 36.95 -6.15
CA LEU A 258 5.87 37.78 -5.73
C LEU A 258 5.92 39.13 -6.47
N GLU A 259 5.68 39.13 -7.78
CA GLU A 259 5.59 40.34 -8.61
C GLU A 259 4.46 41.27 -8.14
N LEU A 260 3.29 40.71 -7.83
CA LEU A 260 2.13 41.48 -7.34
C LEU A 260 2.31 41.97 -5.91
N GLU A 261 2.98 41.21 -5.04
CA GLU A 261 3.35 41.66 -3.69
C GLU A 261 4.31 42.86 -3.77
N THR A 262 5.28 42.80 -4.67
CA THR A 262 6.21 43.92 -4.91
C THR A 262 5.46 45.14 -5.47
N SER A 263 4.56 44.93 -6.43
CA SER A 263 3.76 46.00 -7.03
C SER A 263 2.79 46.65 -6.03
N LEU A 264 2.29 45.90 -5.05
CA LEU A 264 1.44 46.42 -3.97
C LEU A 264 2.25 47.28 -2.98
N LEU A 265 3.50 46.89 -2.69
CA LEU A 265 4.42 47.70 -1.88
C LEU A 265 4.74 49.03 -2.55
N ASP A 266 4.90 49.04 -3.88
CA ASP A 266 5.18 50.25 -4.66
C ASP A 266 3.94 51.15 -4.84
N ASN A 267 2.76 50.55 -5.01
CA ASN A 267 1.50 51.28 -5.16
C ASN A 267 0.33 50.52 -4.52
N HIS A 268 -0.09 50.98 -3.34
CA HIS A 268 -1.25 50.45 -2.63
C HIS A 268 -2.55 50.97 -3.28
N SER A 269 -3.12 50.15 -4.17
CA SER A 269 -4.44 50.36 -4.77
C SER A 269 -5.35 49.16 -4.55
N ASP A 270 -6.67 49.39 -4.52
CA ASP A 270 -7.67 48.33 -4.37
C ASP A 270 -7.61 47.32 -5.53
N ASP A 271 -7.28 47.79 -6.74
CA ASP A 271 -7.07 46.93 -7.91
C ASP A 271 -5.85 46.01 -7.73
N ASN A 272 -4.74 46.53 -7.20
CA ASN A 272 -3.55 45.71 -6.92
C ASN A 272 -3.82 44.68 -5.82
N LEU A 273 -4.60 45.04 -4.80
CA LEU A 273 -4.99 44.11 -3.73
C LEU A 273 -5.87 42.98 -4.27
N SER A 274 -6.90 43.31 -5.06
CA SER A 274 -7.78 42.33 -5.71
C SER A 274 -7.01 41.39 -6.66
N ASN A 275 -6.07 41.93 -7.44
CA ASN A 275 -5.21 41.13 -8.31
C ASN A 275 -4.30 40.18 -7.51
N LEU A 276 -3.74 40.64 -6.40
CA LEU A 276 -2.93 39.82 -5.51
C LEU A 276 -3.75 38.70 -4.87
N ASP A 277 -4.94 38.99 -4.37
CA ASP A 277 -5.83 37.99 -3.76
C ASP A 277 -6.22 36.92 -4.78
N ASN A 278 -6.56 37.31 -6.02
CA ASN A 278 -6.83 36.38 -7.10
C ASN A 278 -5.61 35.50 -7.43
N ALA A 279 -4.41 36.07 -7.46
CA ALA A 279 -3.18 35.31 -7.69
C ALA A 279 -2.87 34.33 -6.54
N LYS A 280 -3.08 34.74 -5.29
CA LYS A 280 -2.95 33.88 -4.10
C LYS A 280 -3.95 32.74 -4.11
N HIS A 281 -5.20 33.00 -4.48
CA HIS A 281 -6.22 31.97 -4.65
C HIS A 281 -5.85 30.98 -5.78
N HIS A 282 -5.32 31.47 -6.90
CA HIS A 282 -4.85 30.61 -7.98
C HIS A 282 -3.68 29.72 -7.55
N LEU A 283 -2.68 30.29 -6.86
CA LEU A 283 -1.55 29.54 -6.31
C LEU A 283 -2.02 28.47 -5.31
N PHE A 284 -2.93 28.81 -4.41
CA PHE A 284 -3.51 27.87 -3.45
C PHE A 284 -4.19 26.68 -4.14
N HIS A 285 -4.91 26.92 -5.25
CA HIS A 285 -5.55 25.86 -6.04
C HIS A 285 -4.51 24.92 -6.64
N LEU A 286 -3.45 25.45 -7.27
CA LEU A 286 -2.38 24.64 -7.86
C LEU A 286 -1.62 23.81 -6.80
N GLN A 287 -1.34 24.38 -5.64
CA GLN A 287 -0.70 23.66 -4.54
C GLN A 287 -1.58 22.51 -4.02
N ASN A 288 -2.89 22.72 -3.94
CA ASN A 288 -3.85 21.66 -3.59
C ASN A 288 -3.87 20.54 -4.65
N GLN A 289 -3.78 20.88 -5.93
CA GLN A 289 -3.66 19.89 -7.01
C GLN A 289 -2.38 19.05 -6.88
N GLU A 290 -1.25 19.68 -6.56
CA GLU A 290 0.03 18.98 -6.34
C GLU A 290 -0.06 18.01 -5.16
N GLU A 291 -0.70 18.43 -4.05
CA GLU A 291 -0.93 17.58 -2.90
C GLU A 291 -1.75 16.33 -3.25
N ILE A 292 -2.86 16.52 -3.98
CA ILE A 292 -3.71 15.42 -4.46
C ILE A 292 -2.91 14.46 -5.35
N PHE A 293 -2.08 15.00 -6.26
CA PHE A 293 -1.24 14.21 -7.15
C PHE A 293 -0.24 13.34 -6.38
N TRP A 294 0.45 13.90 -5.39
CA TRP A 294 1.43 13.17 -4.59
C TRP A 294 0.81 12.16 -3.63
N LYS A 295 -0.34 12.52 -3.03
CA LYS A 295 -1.12 11.60 -2.19
C LYS A 295 -1.55 10.37 -2.99
N GLN A 296 -2.06 10.56 -4.20
CA GLN A 296 -2.45 9.46 -5.08
C GLN A 296 -1.23 8.60 -5.46
N LYS A 297 -0.08 9.21 -5.82
CA LYS A 297 1.14 8.47 -6.17
C LYS A 297 1.74 7.65 -5.04
N THR A 298 1.56 8.08 -3.80
CA THR A 298 2.10 7.37 -2.62
C THR A 298 1.17 6.30 -2.08
N ALA A 299 -0.12 6.33 -2.43
CA ALA A 299 -1.15 5.37 -2.01
C ALA A 299 -1.24 5.20 -0.47
N ILE A 300 -1.05 6.29 0.28
CA ILE A 300 -1.14 6.28 1.76
C ILE A 300 -2.56 6.63 2.22
N SER A 301 -3.13 5.83 3.12
CA SER A 301 -4.43 6.07 3.77
C SER A 301 -4.34 6.94 5.04
N TRP A 302 -3.24 6.85 5.79
CA TRP A 302 -2.97 7.67 6.99
C TRP A 302 -2.03 8.83 6.69
N SER A 303 -2.61 10.02 6.54
CA SER A 303 -1.89 11.26 6.79
C SER A 303 -2.11 11.58 8.26
N THR A 304 -1.10 11.43 9.11
CA THR A 304 -1.11 12.16 10.39
C THR A 304 -1.06 13.64 10.03
N ASP A 305 -2.18 14.35 10.23
CA ASP A 305 -2.34 15.76 9.89
C ASP A 305 -1.10 16.59 10.25
N GLY A 306 -0.43 17.08 9.21
CA GLY A 306 0.77 17.91 9.27
C GLY A 306 1.13 18.36 7.87
N ASP A 307 1.62 19.61 7.76
CA ASP A 307 1.82 20.42 6.54
C ASP A 307 2.04 19.67 5.22
N ARG A 308 1.53 20.29 4.14
CA ARG A 308 1.68 19.95 2.71
C ARG A 308 3.12 19.62 2.30
N ASN A 309 3.64 18.50 2.78
CA ASN A 309 5.05 18.17 2.68
C ASN A 309 5.24 17.27 1.46
N THR A 310 5.26 17.90 0.29
CA THR A 310 5.55 17.22 -0.98
C THR A 310 6.88 16.47 -0.90
N ILE A 311 7.88 16.99 -0.15
CA ILE A 311 9.18 16.33 0.07
C ILE A 311 9.02 14.96 0.73
N PHE A 312 8.14 14.83 1.71
CA PHE A 312 7.83 13.54 2.34
C PHE A 312 7.28 12.55 1.31
N PHE A 313 6.31 12.97 0.50
CA PHE A 313 5.74 12.11 -0.54
C PHE A 313 6.77 11.74 -1.61
N HIS A 314 7.60 12.69 -2.05
CA HIS A 314 8.71 12.45 -2.97
C HIS A 314 9.69 11.39 -2.44
N ALA A 315 10.12 11.54 -1.19
CA ALA A 315 11.03 10.58 -0.55
C ALA A 315 10.41 9.19 -0.48
N LEU A 316 9.11 9.10 -0.17
CA LEU A 316 8.40 7.83 -0.09
C LEU A 316 8.20 7.19 -1.47
N VAL A 317 7.84 7.96 -2.51
CA VAL A 317 7.75 7.45 -3.89
C VAL A 317 9.09 6.86 -4.32
N ASN A 318 10.21 7.56 -4.04
CA ASN A 318 11.54 7.07 -4.37
C ASN A 318 11.89 5.80 -3.58
N LYS A 319 11.60 5.76 -2.28
CA LYS A 319 11.77 4.55 -1.45
C LYS A 319 10.97 3.36 -2.02
N ASN A 320 9.71 3.58 -2.39
CA ASN A 320 8.85 2.54 -2.96
C ASN A 320 9.35 2.07 -4.34
N ARG A 321 9.82 2.99 -5.18
CA ARG A 321 10.43 2.65 -6.48
C ARG A 321 11.66 1.78 -6.31
N ILE A 322 12.57 2.16 -5.41
CA ILE A 322 13.79 1.38 -5.14
C ILE A 322 13.43 0.00 -4.59
N ARG A 323 12.51 -0.06 -3.61
CA ARG A 323 12.11 -1.33 -3.00
C ARG A 323 11.43 -2.29 -3.99
N ASN A 324 10.58 -1.76 -4.87
CA ASN A 324 9.79 -2.57 -5.79
C ASN A 324 10.51 -2.84 -7.11
N HIS A 325 11.67 -2.24 -7.34
CA HIS A 325 12.43 -2.47 -8.57
C HIS A 325 13.13 -3.83 -8.50
N ILE A 326 12.85 -4.66 -9.50
CA ILE A 326 13.39 -6.00 -9.64
C ILE A 326 14.66 -5.91 -10.49
N HIS A 327 15.81 -6.08 -9.83
CA HIS A 327 17.12 -5.99 -10.48
C HIS A 327 17.61 -7.32 -11.04
N LYS A 328 17.42 -8.40 -10.28
CA LYS A 328 17.91 -9.72 -10.63
C LYS A 328 16.99 -10.80 -10.09
N MET A 329 16.97 -11.93 -10.77
CA MET A 329 16.22 -13.12 -10.36
C MET A 329 17.07 -14.36 -10.54
N VAL A 330 16.85 -15.36 -9.68
CA VAL A 330 17.53 -16.65 -9.77
C VAL A 330 16.50 -17.73 -10.06
N ASP A 331 16.78 -18.60 -11.02
CA ASP A 331 15.94 -19.75 -11.30
C ASP A 331 16.20 -20.91 -10.32
N PRO A 332 15.34 -21.95 -10.28
CA PRO A 332 15.56 -23.13 -9.44
C PRO A 332 16.85 -23.90 -9.75
N GLN A 333 17.43 -23.71 -10.94
CA GLN A 333 18.67 -24.34 -11.39
C GLN A 333 19.92 -23.53 -10.99
N GLY A 334 19.75 -22.35 -10.39
CA GLY A 334 20.83 -21.46 -9.94
C GLY A 334 21.33 -20.46 -10.99
N ASN A 335 20.70 -20.37 -12.17
CA ASN A 335 21.03 -19.36 -13.17
C ASN A 335 20.52 -17.99 -12.73
N VAL A 336 21.35 -16.96 -12.93
CA VAL A 336 21.03 -15.58 -12.56
C VAL A 336 20.61 -14.80 -13.81
N TYR A 337 19.43 -14.19 -13.75
CA TYR A 337 18.94 -13.24 -14.73
C TYR A 337 19.12 -11.82 -14.18
N ASP A 338 19.95 -11.00 -14.81
CA ASP A 338 20.32 -9.65 -14.36
C ASP A 338 20.11 -8.57 -15.42
N THR A 339 19.76 -8.97 -16.65
CA THR A 339 19.35 -8.03 -17.70
C THR A 339 17.83 -7.89 -17.73
N GLU A 340 17.38 -6.67 -18.02
CA GLU A 340 15.96 -6.33 -18.08
C GLU A 340 15.14 -7.33 -18.93
N LYS A 341 15.63 -7.69 -20.12
CA LYS A 341 14.96 -8.68 -21.00
C LYS A 341 14.87 -10.08 -20.39
N LEU A 342 15.94 -10.58 -19.76
CA LEU A 342 15.99 -11.93 -19.18
C LEU A 342 15.13 -12.02 -17.91
N VAL A 343 15.14 -10.97 -17.08
CA VAL A 343 14.25 -10.85 -15.92
C VAL A 343 12.79 -10.90 -16.39
N PHE A 344 12.44 -10.20 -17.47
CA PHE A 344 11.07 -10.22 -17.97
C PHE A 344 10.65 -11.57 -18.55
N SER A 345 11.47 -12.19 -19.40
CA SER A 345 11.14 -13.50 -19.98
C SER A 345 10.99 -14.57 -18.89
N SER A 346 11.93 -14.61 -17.94
CA SER A 346 11.88 -15.58 -16.83
C SER A 346 10.65 -15.40 -15.94
N GLY A 347 10.24 -14.16 -15.66
CA GLY A 347 9.02 -13.88 -14.92
C GLY A 347 7.77 -14.37 -15.66
N ILE A 348 7.64 -14.05 -16.95
CA ILE A 348 6.51 -14.49 -17.77
C ILE A 348 6.42 -16.01 -17.78
N ASP A 349 7.53 -16.71 -18.03
CA ASP A 349 7.55 -18.17 -18.12
C ASP A 349 7.19 -18.81 -16.77
N TYR A 350 7.79 -18.33 -15.67
CA TYR A 350 7.47 -18.79 -14.32
C TYR A 350 5.97 -18.65 -14.00
N PHE A 351 5.39 -17.48 -14.19
CA PHE A 351 4.00 -17.24 -13.85
C PHE A 351 3.03 -17.95 -14.80
N LYS A 352 3.36 -18.08 -16.09
CA LYS A 352 2.60 -18.93 -17.03
C LYS A 352 2.55 -20.36 -16.53
N GLU A 353 3.66 -20.92 -16.06
CA GLU A 353 3.67 -22.27 -15.49
C GLU A 353 2.80 -22.35 -14.24
N VAL A 354 2.97 -21.41 -13.29
CA VAL A 354 2.18 -21.38 -12.04
C VAL A 354 0.68 -21.33 -12.32
N PHE A 355 0.23 -20.45 -13.22
CA PHE A 355 -1.20 -20.29 -13.52
C PHE A 355 -1.78 -21.40 -14.39
N ASN A 356 -0.95 -22.14 -15.14
CA ASN A 356 -1.39 -23.27 -15.96
C ASN A 356 -1.16 -24.64 -15.30
N TYR A 357 -0.60 -24.66 -14.08
CA TYR A 357 -0.30 -25.90 -13.38
C TYR A 357 -1.59 -26.61 -12.94
N SER A 358 -1.93 -27.69 -13.64
CA SER A 358 -3.09 -28.54 -13.31
C SER A 358 -2.65 -29.89 -12.75
N LYS A 359 -3.06 -30.21 -11.51
CA LYS A 359 -3.13 -31.60 -11.03
C LYS A 359 -4.46 -32.18 -11.52
N LEU A 360 -4.39 -33.31 -12.22
CA LEU A 360 -5.50 -33.96 -12.93
C LEU A 360 -6.60 -34.56 -12.02
N ASN A 361 -6.46 -34.50 -10.70
CA ASN A 361 -7.40 -35.16 -9.79
C ASN A 361 -8.43 -34.16 -9.27
N ILE A 362 -9.65 -34.23 -9.82
CA ILE A 362 -10.83 -33.61 -9.21
C ILE A 362 -11.11 -34.36 -7.91
N PRO A 363 -11.13 -33.71 -6.73
CA PRO A 363 -11.51 -34.36 -5.50
C PRO A 363 -12.92 -34.93 -5.62
N ILE A 364 -13.12 -36.20 -5.23
CA ILE A 364 -14.45 -36.81 -5.19
C ILE A 364 -15.24 -36.11 -4.07
N VAL A 365 -16.12 -35.19 -4.45
CA VAL A 365 -17.07 -34.57 -3.53
C VAL A 365 -18.21 -35.55 -3.28
N ASN A 366 -18.37 -35.99 -2.03
CA ASN A 366 -19.49 -36.79 -1.61
C ASN A 366 -20.71 -35.86 -1.39
N ALA A 367 -21.71 -35.97 -2.27
CA ALA A 367 -22.93 -35.17 -2.22
C ALA A 367 -23.72 -35.36 -0.92
N ASN A 368 -23.56 -36.51 -0.24
CA ASN A 368 -24.29 -36.80 1.00
C ASN A 368 -23.80 -35.98 2.20
N VAL A 369 -22.67 -35.28 2.08
CA VAL A 369 -22.05 -34.51 3.18
C VAL A 369 -22.28 -33.01 3.04
N ILE A 370 -22.76 -32.55 1.87
CA ILE A 370 -23.02 -31.13 1.60
C ILE A 370 -24.54 -30.94 1.58
N PRO A 371 -25.12 -30.25 2.58
CA PRO A 371 -26.56 -29.99 2.59
C PRO A 371 -26.92 -28.96 1.53
N LYS A 372 -28.13 -29.07 0.98
CA LYS A 372 -28.74 -27.99 0.20
C LYS A 372 -29.25 -26.94 1.19
N ILE A 373 -28.63 -25.75 1.20
CA ILE A 373 -28.90 -24.67 2.15
C ILE A 373 -29.76 -23.57 1.50
N MET A 374 -29.56 -23.32 0.22
CA MET A 374 -30.19 -22.23 -0.52
C MET A 374 -31.67 -22.49 -0.79
N ASP A 375 -32.51 -21.47 -0.56
CA ASP A 375 -33.90 -21.43 -0.99
C ASP A 375 -34.10 -20.69 -2.34
N GLU A 376 -35.33 -20.66 -2.86
CA GLU A 376 -35.64 -20.01 -4.14
C GLU A 376 -35.58 -18.47 -4.05
N ASP A 377 -35.98 -17.88 -2.93
CA ASP A 377 -35.99 -16.43 -2.72
C ASP A 377 -34.56 -15.88 -2.65
N GLU A 378 -33.64 -16.59 -2.00
CA GLU A 378 -32.21 -16.27 -1.95
C GLU A 378 -31.56 -16.39 -3.33
N ASN A 379 -31.92 -17.43 -4.09
CA ASN A 379 -31.45 -17.58 -5.46
C ASN A 379 -31.95 -16.44 -6.36
N LEU A 380 -33.19 -15.99 -6.17
CA LEU A 380 -33.75 -14.84 -6.87
C LEU A 380 -33.03 -13.54 -6.48
N LEU A 381 -32.74 -13.35 -5.19
CA LEU A 381 -31.98 -12.19 -4.70
C LEU A 381 -30.59 -12.10 -5.36
N LEU A 382 -29.93 -13.24 -5.57
CA LEU A 382 -28.61 -13.28 -6.20
C LEU A 382 -28.65 -12.92 -7.69
N THR A 383 -29.71 -13.31 -8.41
CA THR A 383 -29.77 -13.22 -9.88
C THR A 383 -30.60 -12.06 -10.42
N GLN A 384 -31.43 -11.41 -9.58
CA GLN A 384 -32.23 -10.26 -10.00
C GLN A 384 -31.36 -9.09 -10.52
N LEU A 385 -31.90 -8.28 -11.42
CA LEU A 385 -31.21 -7.11 -11.93
C LEU A 385 -30.93 -6.10 -10.81
N PRO A 386 -29.68 -5.64 -10.63
CA PRO A 386 -29.35 -4.64 -9.62
C PRO A 386 -30.09 -3.32 -9.84
N THR A 387 -30.55 -2.69 -8.75
CA THR A 387 -31.18 -1.36 -8.82
C THR A 387 -30.11 -0.26 -8.94
N GLU A 388 -30.51 0.95 -9.37
CA GLU A 388 -29.61 2.11 -9.40
C GLU A 388 -28.99 2.37 -8.02
N ASP A 389 -29.80 2.32 -6.96
CA ASP A 389 -29.35 2.52 -5.58
C ASP A 389 -28.37 1.43 -5.14
N GLU A 390 -28.62 0.17 -5.50
CA GLU A 390 -27.70 -0.93 -5.20
C GLU A 390 -26.34 -0.71 -5.87
N VAL A 391 -26.32 -0.40 -7.17
CA VAL A 391 -25.08 -0.13 -7.91
C VAL A 391 -24.36 1.06 -7.29
N TRP A 392 -25.07 2.15 -7.00
CA TRP A 392 -24.49 3.37 -6.44
C TRP A 392 -23.91 3.18 -5.05
N ASN A 393 -24.63 2.48 -4.17
CA ASN A 393 -24.16 2.18 -2.82
C ASN A 393 -22.90 1.32 -2.85
N ASN A 394 -22.81 0.35 -3.77
CA ASN A 394 -21.58 -0.44 -3.94
C ASN A 394 -20.41 0.42 -4.45
N ILE A 395 -20.63 1.35 -5.39
CA ILE A 395 -19.57 2.27 -5.87
C ILE A 395 -19.07 3.18 -4.74
N LYS A 396 -19.98 3.70 -3.91
CA LYS A 396 -19.63 4.56 -2.77
C LYS A 396 -18.85 3.85 -1.67
N ASP A 397 -19.15 2.57 -1.45
CA ASP A 397 -18.46 1.74 -0.45
C ASP A 397 -17.05 1.32 -0.90
N MET A 398 -16.73 1.44 -2.19
CA MET A 398 -15.39 1.17 -2.69
C MET A 398 -14.38 2.26 -2.28
N ASN A 399 -13.13 1.88 -2.12
CA ASN A 399 -12.06 2.81 -1.81
C ASN A 399 -11.80 3.76 -3.00
N GLY A 400 -12.11 5.05 -2.81
CA GLY A 400 -11.93 6.11 -3.81
C GLY A 400 -10.50 6.26 -4.36
N ASP A 401 -9.49 5.88 -3.56
CA ASP A 401 -8.06 6.00 -3.88
C ASP A 401 -7.42 4.66 -4.29
N SER A 402 -8.22 3.61 -4.55
CA SER A 402 -7.71 2.32 -5.01
C SER A 402 -6.94 2.44 -6.33
N VAL A 403 -5.94 1.58 -6.51
CA VAL A 403 -5.07 1.56 -7.69
C VAL A 403 -5.83 1.08 -8.92
N ASP A 404 -5.76 1.86 -10.00
CA ASP A 404 -6.47 1.59 -11.24
C ASP A 404 -6.01 0.29 -11.94
N GLY A 405 -6.97 -0.42 -12.53
CA GLY A 405 -6.75 -1.52 -13.45
C GLY A 405 -6.24 -1.09 -14.83
N PRO A 406 -6.36 -1.97 -15.85
CA PRO A 406 -5.91 -1.68 -17.21
C PRO A 406 -6.67 -0.54 -17.92
N ASP A 407 -7.91 -0.29 -17.49
CA ASP A 407 -8.73 0.83 -17.96
C ASP A 407 -8.13 2.17 -17.52
N GLY A 408 -7.61 2.24 -16.29
CA GLY A 408 -6.87 3.38 -15.76
C GLY A 408 -7.76 4.45 -15.12
N PHE A 409 -8.97 4.11 -14.68
CA PHE A 409 -9.89 5.04 -14.01
C PHE A 409 -10.01 4.71 -12.51
N THR A 410 -9.95 5.75 -11.67
CA THR A 410 -10.13 5.61 -10.22
C THR A 410 -11.60 5.55 -9.84
N ILE A 411 -11.92 4.96 -8.69
CA ILE A 411 -13.29 5.01 -8.14
C ILE A 411 -13.77 6.46 -7.93
N LYS A 412 -12.87 7.37 -7.54
CA LYS A 412 -13.16 8.81 -7.44
C LYS A 412 -13.69 9.43 -8.74
N PHE A 413 -13.21 8.97 -9.89
CA PHE A 413 -13.78 9.39 -11.17
C PHE A 413 -15.26 9.03 -11.26
N PHE A 414 -15.60 7.75 -11.06
CA PHE A 414 -16.98 7.25 -11.17
C PHE A 414 -17.92 7.90 -10.16
N VAL A 415 -17.46 8.11 -8.92
CA VAL A 415 -18.23 8.83 -7.90
C VAL A 415 -18.51 10.28 -8.32
N LYS A 416 -17.51 10.97 -8.88
CA LYS A 416 -17.65 12.37 -9.26
C LYS A 416 -18.52 12.58 -10.51
N THR A 417 -18.50 11.63 -11.44
CA THR A 417 -19.18 11.74 -12.74
C THR A 417 -20.49 10.95 -12.81
N TRP A 418 -20.94 10.36 -11.69
CA TRP A 418 -22.10 9.47 -11.63
C TRP A 418 -23.33 10.01 -12.36
N ASP A 419 -23.68 11.27 -12.12
CA ASP A 419 -24.86 11.89 -12.75
C ASP A 419 -24.81 11.92 -14.28
N ILE A 420 -23.61 11.89 -14.87
CA ILE A 420 -23.39 11.86 -16.31
C ILE A 420 -23.40 10.42 -16.84
N ILE A 421 -22.74 9.49 -16.14
CA ILE A 421 -22.41 8.16 -16.67
C ILE A 421 -23.38 7.04 -16.23
N LYS A 422 -24.21 7.30 -15.21
CA LYS A 422 -24.97 6.26 -14.50
C LYS A 422 -25.80 5.36 -15.41
N LEU A 423 -26.44 5.91 -16.44
CA LEU A 423 -27.30 5.14 -17.32
C LEU A 423 -26.53 4.05 -18.07
N ASP A 424 -25.36 4.38 -18.62
CA ASP A 424 -24.52 3.40 -19.33
C ASP A 424 -23.87 2.39 -18.36
N VAL A 425 -23.55 2.81 -17.13
CA VAL A 425 -23.02 1.88 -16.11
C VAL A 425 -24.09 0.88 -15.68
N ILE A 426 -25.31 1.33 -15.42
CA ILE A 426 -26.44 0.48 -15.02
C ILE A 426 -26.81 -0.47 -16.17
N ASP A 427 -26.87 0.03 -17.41
CA ASP A 427 -27.16 -0.80 -18.59
C ASP A 427 -26.10 -1.90 -18.77
N ALA A 428 -24.81 -1.56 -18.60
CA ALA A 428 -23.74 -2.55 -18.63
C ALA A 428 -23.86 -3.59 -17.49
N VAL A 429 -24.18 -3.15 -16.26
CA VAL A 429 -24.42 -4.08 -15.13
C VAL A 429 -25.59 -5.00 -15.45
N HIS A 430 -26.70 -4.48 -15.98
CA HIS A 430 -27.85 -5.29 -16.36
C HIS A 430 -27.52 -6.27 -17.48
N ASP A 431 -26.74 -5.87 -18.47
CA ASP A 431 -26.24 -6.74 -19.53
C ASP A 431 -25.44 -7.92 -18.97
N PHE A 432 -24.54 -7.68 -18.01
CA PHE A 432 -23.83 -8.75 -17.31
C PHE A 432 -24.77 -9.68 -16.53
N PHE A 433 -25.70 -9.13 -15.73
CA PHE A 433 -26.63 -9.92 -14.91
C PHE A 433 -27.66 -10.70 -15.75
N LYS A 434 -27.89 -10.33 -17.02
CA LYS A 434 -28.66 -11.13 -17.98
C LYS A 434 -27.88 -12.35 -18.51
N GLY A 435 -26.60 -12.47 -18.19
CA GLY A 435 -25.76 -13.61 -18.55
C GLY A 435 -24.81 -13.36 -19.71
N THR A 436 -24.75 -12.14 -20.26
CA THR A 436 -23.79 -11.80 -21.31
C THR A 436 -22.36 -11.96 -20.76
N PRO A 437 -21.48 -12.70 -21.43
CA PRO A 437 -20.09 -12.86 -20.99
C PRO A 437 -19.34 -11.53 -21.13
N TYR A 438 -18.28 -11.36 -20.32
CA TYR A 438 -17.48 -10.15 -20.43
C TYR A 438 -16.84 -10.03 -21.82
N PRO A 439 -16.91 -8.84 -22.43
CA PRO A 439 -16.01 -8.51 -23.51
C PRO A 439 -14.54 -8.62 -23.09
N LYS A 440 -13.66 -8.95 -24.04
CA LYS A 440 -12.21 -9.21 -23.79
C LYS A 440 -11.49 -8.12 -23.00
N PHE A 441 -11.93 -6.88 -23.11
CA PHE A 441 -11.28 -5.75 -22.45
C PHE A 441 -11.58 -5.70 -20.95
N PHE A 442 -12.78 -6.08 -20.49
CA PHE A 442 -13.15 -6.11 -19.06
C PHE A 442 -12.50 -7.30 -18.33
N LEU A 443 -12.13 -8.33 -19.09
CA LEU A 443 -11.35 -9.48 -18.64
C LEU A 443 -9.85 -9.17 -18.45
N SER A 444 -9.37 -8.02 -18.93
CA SER A 444 -7.97 -7.63 -18.76
C SER A 444 -7.66 -7.35 -17.29
N THR A 445 -6.58 -7.93 -16.78
CA THR A 445 -6.12 -7.78 -15.40
C THR A 445 -4.61 -7.58 -15.36
N ASN A 446 -4.16 -6.55 -14.64
CA ASN A 446 -2.74 -6.30 -14.42
C ASN A 446 -2.30 -6.94 -13.09
N ILE A 447 -1.38 -7.89 -13.13
CA ILE A 447 -0.74 -8.48 -11.97
C ILE A 447 0.45 -7.61 -11.56
N VAL A 448 0.39 -7.06 -10.36
CA VAL A 448 1.49 -6.33 -9.73
C VAL A 448 2.22 -7.24 -8.75
N LEU A 449 3.55 -7.21 -8.81
CA LEU A 449 4.42 -7.98 -7.95
C LEU A 449 4.83 -7.12 -6.74
N ILE A 450 4.56 -7.61 -5.52
CA ILE A 450 5.00 -6.98 -4.28
C ILE A 450 5.98 -7.92 -3.55
N PRO A 451 7.22 -7.49 -3.26
CA PRO A 451 8.18 -8.33 -2.55
C PRO A 451 7.72 -8.60 -1.10
N LYS A 452 7.80 -9.86 -0.65
CA LYS A 452 7.49 -10.25 0.75
C LYS A 452 8.53 -9.73 1.74
N GLU A 453 9.79 -9.77 1.35
CA GLU A 453 10.94 -9.38 2.18
C GLU A 453 11.84 -8.36 1.47
N GLU A 454 12.73 -7.71 2.23
CA GLU A 454 13.75 -6.84 1.65
C GLU A 454 14.81 -7.71 0.95
N ASN A 455 14.99 -7.49 -0.36
CA ASN A 455 15.91 -8.23 -1.25
C ASN A 455 15.42 -9.63 -1.71
N THR A 456 14.23 -9.68 -2.29
CA THR A 456 13.70 -10.88 -2.97
C THR A 456 14.62 -11.35 -4.10
N THR A 457 14.92 -12.64 -4.12
CA THR A 457 15.82 -13.30 -5.10
C THR A 457 15.06 -14.25 -6.02
N TYR A 458 13.92 -14.78 -5.58
CA TYR A 458 13.14 -15.78 -6.32
C TYR A 458 11.71 -15.29 -6.57
N TRP A 459 11.08 -15.76 -7.67
CA TRP A 459 9.72 -15.36 -8.05
C TRP A 459 8.62 -15.77 -7.05
N ASN A 460 8.81 -16.86 -6.30
CA ASN A 460 7.87 -17.33 -5.27
C ASN A 460 7.84 -16.45 -4.00
N GLU A 461 8.81 -15.53 -3.86
CA GLU A 461 8.91 -14.56 -2.78
C GLU A 461 8.09 -13.28 -3.03
N PHE A 462 7.36 -13.23 -4.15
CA PHE A 462 6.43 -12.14 -4.45
C PHE A 462 5.00 -12.50 -4.05
N ILE A 463 4.29 -11.50 -3.55
CA ILE A 463 2.83 -11.49 -3.46
C ILE A 463 2.32 -10.94 -4.78
N LEU A 464 1.35 -11.62 -5.37
CA LEU A 464 0.66 -11.20 -6.58
C LEU A 464 -0.59 -10.41 -6.20
N ILE A 465 -0.75 -9.23 -6.76
CA ILE A 465 -1.98 -8.45 -6.65
C ILE A 465 -2.58 -8.25 -8.03
N SER A 466 -3.79 -8.75 -8.21
CA SER A 466 -4.58 -8.55 -9.43
C SER A 466 -5.30 -7.21 -9.39
N LEU A 467 -4.96 -6.32 -10.33
CA LEU A 467 -5.65 -5.07 -10.58
C LEU A 467 -6.60 -5.25 -11.76
N CYS A 468 -7.87 -5.48 -11.47
CA CYS A 468 -8.93 -5.66 -12.46
C CYS A 468 -9.47 -4.30 -12.93
N THR A 469 -10.21 -4.29 -14.04
CA THR A 469 -10.95 -3.10 -14.49
C THR A 469 -12.01 -2.68 -13.47
N PHE A 470 -12.42 -1.40 -13.50
CA PHE A 470 -13.49 -0.88 -12.64
C PHE A 470 -14.75 -1.74 -12.71
N PHE A 471 -15.19 -2.09 -13.92
CA PHE A 471 -16.44 -2.81 -14.12
C PHE A 471 -16.38 -4.23 -13.53
N ASN A 472 -15.24 -4.91 -13.67
CA ASN A 472 -15.01 -6.22 -13.06
C ASN A 472 -15.05 -6.13 -11.52
N ILE A 473 -14.40 -5.12 -10.94
CA ILE A 473 -14.46 -4.85 -9.49
C ILE A 473 -15.89 -4.53 -9.04
N LEU A 474 -16.64 -3.75 -9.82
CA LEU A 474 -18.02 -3.37 -9.53
C LEU A 474 -18.93 -4.59 -9.45
N VAL A 475 -18.92 -5.43 -10.48
CA VAL A 475 -19.73 -6.65 -10.51
C VAL A 475 -19.33 -7.62 -9.41
N ALA A 476 -18.03 -7.81 -9.17
CA ALA A 476 -17.53 -8.65 -8.08
C ALA A 476 -17.99 -8.14 -6.71
N LYS A 477 -17.99 -6.82 -6.51
CA LYS A 477 -18.47 -6.18 -5.27
C LYS A 477 -19.98 -6.34 -5.09
N ILE A 478 -20.78 -6.16 -6.14
CA ILE A 478 -22.23 -6.40 -6.08
C ILE A 478 -22.51 -7.85 -5.69
N ASN A 479 -21.87 -8.81 -6.37
CA ASN A 479 -22.00 -10.23 -6.05
C ASN A 479 -21.57 -10.54 -4.61
N ALA A 480 -20.42 -10.03 -4.16
CA ALA A 480 -19.94 -10.22 -2.79
C ALA A 480 -20.91 -9.64 -1.75
N SER A 481 -21.45 -8.44 -2.00
CA SER A 481 -22.44 -7.81 -1.14
C SER A 481 -23.70 -8.66 -1.02
N ARG A 482 -24.21 -9.22 -2.12
CA ARG A 482 -25.38 -10.12 -2.11
C ARG A 482 -25.10 -11.45 -1.40
N ILE A 483 -23.96 -12.09 -1.69
CA ILE A 483 -23.52 -13.33 -1.04
C ILE A 483 -23.36 -13.12 0.48
N SER A 484 -22.95 -11.93 0.92
CA SER A 484 -22.70 -11.65 2.33
C SER A 484 -23.91 -11.85 3.25
N PHE A 485 -25.13 -11.70 2.73
CA PHE A 485 -26.36 -11.97 3.48
C PHE A 485 -26.60 -13.47 3.71
N ILE A 486 -26.08 -14.30 2.82
CA ILE A 486 -26.27 -15.77 2.83
C ILE A 486 -25.11 -16.45 3.57
N LEU A 487 -23.90 -15.86 3.55
CA LEU A 487 -22.70 -16.42 4.19
C LEU A 487 -22.95 -16.96 5.60
N PRO A 488 -23.66 -16.28 6.52
CA PRO A 488 -23.92 -16.79 7.87
C PRO A 488 -24.65 -18.14 7.93
N LYS A 489 -25.41 -18.52 6.89
CA LYS A 489 -26.07 -19.83 6.78
C LYS A 489 -25.12 -20.93 6.29
N ILE A 490 -24.11 -20.56 5.52
CA ILE A 490 -23.18 -21.50 4.85
C ILE A 490 -21.95 -21.78 5.72
N ILE A 491 -21.43 -20.76 6.41
CA ILE A 491 -20.16 -20.86 7.14
C ILE A 491 -20.36 -21.05 8.64
N SER A 492 -19.45 -21.82 9.26
CA SER A 492 -19.42 -22.01 10.71
C SER A 492 -19.24 -20.68 11.45
N ILE A 493 -19.79 -20.57 12.66
CA ILE A 493 -19.60 -19.42 13.56
C ILE A 493 -18.12 -19.17 13.88
N ASN A 494 -17.30 -20.23 13.87
CA ASN A 494 -15.86 -20.17 14.16
C ASN A 494 -15.02 -19.58 13.00
N GLN A 495 -15.63 -19.36 11.83
CA GLN A 495 -14.97 -18.69 10.70
C GLN A 495 -15.10 -17.18 10.85
N THR A 496 -14.04 -16.51 11.31
CA THR A 496 -14.08 -15.06 11.62
C THR A 496 -13.47 -14.19 10.52
N GLU A 497 -12.59 -14.74 9.68
CA GLU A 497 -11.91 -13.97 8.65
C GLU A 497 -12.85 -13.61 7.48
N PHE A 498 -12.79 -12.35 7.02
CA PHE A 498 -13.60 -11.79 5.93
C PHE A 498 -15.13 -11.82 6.14
N VAL A 499 -15.60 -12.00 7.38
CA VAL A 499 -17.02 -11.97 7.72
C VAL A 499 -17.35 -10.70 8.49
N LYS A 500 -18.29 -9.90 7.98
CA LYS A 500 -18.70 -8.65 8.62
C LYS A 500 -19.24 -8.93 10.03
N GLY A 501 -18.73 -8.21 11.02
CA GLY A 501 -19.15 -8.32 12.41
C GLY A 501 -18.48 -9.44 13.21
N ARG A 502 -17.55 -10.20 12.63
CA ARG A 502 -16.73 -11.18 13.35
C ARG A 502 -15.30 -10.66 13.52
N SER A 503 -14.66 -11.04 14.61
CA SER A 503 -13.32 -10.56 14.96
C SER A 503 -12.31 -11.70 15.00
N ILE A 504 -11.11 -11.48 14.46
CA ILE A 504 -10.02 -12.45 14.60
C ILE A 504 -9.62 -12.67 16.07
N PHE A 505 -9.88 -11.69 16.94
CA PHE A 505 -9.63 -11.81 18.37
C PHE A 505 -10.42 -12.96 19.01
N ASP A 506 -11.61 -13.27 18.51
CA ASP A 506 -12.42 -14.39 19.01
C ASP A 506 -11.70 -15.73 18.76
N ASN A 507 -11.05 -15.87 17.61
CA ASN A 507 -10.27 -17.07 17.27
C ASN A 507 -8.97 -17.17 18.07
N ILE A 508 -8.36 -16.03 18.43
CA ILE A 508 -7.17 -16.00 19.29
C ILE A 508 -7.53 -16.52 20.69
N LEU A 509 -8.66 -16.05 21.25
CA LEU A 509 -9.15 -16.52 22.55
C LEU A 509 -9.48 -18.01 22.50
N LEU A 510 -10.21 -18.46 21.48
CA LEU A 510 -10.52 -19.87 21.31
C LEU A 510 -9.26 -20.74 21.19
N ALA A 511 -8.24 -20.29 20.46
CA ALA A 511 -6.96 -21.00 20.39
C ALA A 511 -6.22 -21.03 21.74
N GLN A 512 -6.29 -19.97 22.55
CA GLN A 512 -5.71 -19.95 23.90
C GLN A 512 -6.40 -20.94 24.83
N ASP A 513 -7.73 -21.00 24.81
CA ASP A 513 -8.52 -21.97 25.58
C ASP A 513 -8.20 -23.40 25.16
N MET A 514 -8.13 -23.68 23.86
CA MET A 514 -7.72 -25.00 23.34
C MET A 514 -6.32 -25.40 23.82
N VAL A 515 -5.37 -24.46 23.87
CA VAL A 515 -4.01 -24.71 24.37
C VAL A 515 -3.99 -24.95 25.88
N HIS A 516 -4.81 -24.23 26.64
CA HIS A 516 -4.95 -24.45 28.07
C HIS A 516 -5.47 -25.88 28.36
N ASP A 517 -6.47 -26.31 27.62
CA ASP A 517 -7.12 -27.62 27.79
C ASP A 517 -6.25 -28.80 27.35
N LEU A 518 -5.16 -28.57 26.60
CA LEU A 518 -4.19 -29.62 26.27
C LEU A 518 -3.64 -30.31 27.52
N ASN A 519 -3.51 -29.60 28.64
CA ASN A 519 -2.99 -30.15 29.90
C ASN A 519 -4.05 -30.90 30.73
N ALA A 520 -5.31 -30.92 30.30
CA ALA A 520 -6.37 -31.64 31.01
C ALA A 520 -6.11 -33.16 30.96
N LYS A 521 -6.26 -33.84 32.11
CA LYS A 521 -6.07 -35.29 32.19
C LYS A 521 -7.27 -36.01 31.56
N VAL A 522 -7.09 -36.47 30.32
CA VAL A 522 -8.05 -37.32 29.61
C VAL A 522 -7.43 -38.66 29.23
N THR A 523 -8.25 -39.69 29.11
CA THR A 523 -7.84 -41.01 28.61
C THR A 523 -7.35 -40.89 27.17
N GLY A 524 -6.07 -41.18 26.93
CA GLY A 524 -5.43 -41.09 25.61
C GLY A 524 -4.67 -39.78 25.34
N GLY A 525 -4.76 -38.78 26.24
CA GLY A 525 -4.10 -37.47 26.07
C GLY A 525 -4.80 -36.55 25.07
N ASN A 526 -4.30 -35.31 24.95
CA ASN A 526 -4.84 -34.31 24.02
C ASN A 526 -3.83 -34.01 22.90
N ILE A 527 -4.33 -33.74 21.69
CA ILE A 527 -3.52 -33.36 20.51
C ILE A 527 -4.17 -32.14 19.86
N LEU A 528 -3.37 -31.15 19.49
CA LEU A 528 -3.79 -30.00 18.69
C LEU A 528 -3.27 -30.13 17.25
N PHE A 529 -4.17 -30.07 16.27
CA PHE A 529 -3.79 -30.03 14.87
C PHE A 529 -3.76 -28.58 14.37
N LYS A 530 -2.58 -28.15 13.88
CA LYS A 530 -2.43 -26.90 13.12
C LYS A 530 -2.28 -27.25 11.65
N LEU A 531 -3.30 -26.93 10.85
CA LEU A 531 -3.30 -27.12 9.41
C LEU A 531 -3.05 -25.77 8.73
N ASP A 532 -2.20 -25.77 7.71
CA ASP A 532 -1.91 -24.59 6.89
C ASP A 532 -2.08 -24.95 5.41
N ILE A 533 -2.71 -24.06 4.66
CA ILE A 533 -2.99 -24.24 3.23
C ILE A 533 -2.03 -23.36 2.44
N THR A 534 -1.07 -23.98 1.77
CA THR A 534 -0.15 -23.26 0.88
C THR A 534 -0.93 -22.57 -0.24
N LYS A 535 -0.81 -21.25 -0.36
CA LYS A 535 -1.36 -20.45 -1.48
C LYS A 535 -2.83 -20.77 -1.80
N ALA A 536 -3.71 -20.59 -0.81
CA ALA A 536 -5.11 -21.03 -0.89
C ALA A 536 -5.86 -20.56 -2.16
N TYR A 537 -5.66 -19.31 -2.61
CA TYR A 537 -6.30 -18.79 -3.82
C TYR A 537 -5.69 -19.33 -5.12
N ASP A 538 -4.37 -19.48 -5.18
CA ASP A 538 -3.67 -19.97 -6.38
C ASP A 538 -3.91 -21.47 -6.63
N ASN A 539 -4.20 -22.23 -5.57
CA ASN A 539 -4.41 -23.68 -5.62
C ASN A 539 -5.89 -24.10 -5.68
N LEU A 540 -6.82 -23.14 -5.68
CA LEU A 540 -8.25 -23.44 -5.74
C LEU A 540 -8.63 -23.99 -7.12
N LYS A 541 -9.36 -25.11 -7.14
CA LYS A 541 -9.94 -25.66 -8.37
C LYS A 541 -11.35 -25.12 -8.57
N TRP A 542 -11.56 -24.37 -9.64
CA TRP A 542 -12.85 -23.75 -9.94
C TRP A 542 -13.96 -24.77 -10.15
N ASP A 543 -13.69 -25.88 -10.83
CA ASP A 543 -14.65 -26.99 -10.99
C ASP A 543 -15.12 -27.57 -9.66
N PHE A 544 -14.21 -27.69 -8.69
CA PHE A 544 -14.57 -28.10 -7.34
C PHE A 544 -15.47 -27.06 -6.68
N LEU A 545 -15.15 -25.77 -6.79
CA LEU A 545 -15.98 -24.70 -6.25
C LEU A 545 -17.38 -24.68 -6.88
N TYR A 546 -17.49 -24.78 -8.21
CA TYR A 546 -18.78 -24.82 -8.90
C TYR A 546 -19.62 -26.00 -8.45
N LYS A 547 -19.00 -27.18 -8.27
CA LYS A 547 -19.69 -28.36 -7.77
C LYS A 547 -20.18 -28.17 -6.33
N VAL A 548 -19.37 -27.57 -5.46
CA VAL A 548 -19.77 -27.28 -4.06
C VAL A 548 -20.92 -26.27 -4.03
N LEU A 549 -20.85 -25.18 -4.79
CA LEU A 549 -21.92 -24.19 -4.87
C LEU A 549 -23.22 -24.80 -5.42
N HIS A 550 -23.13 -25.64 -6.45
CA HIS A 550 -24.30 -26.35 -6.97
C HIS A 550 -24.93 -27.27 -5.90
N LEU A 551 -24.13 -28.03 -5.16
CA LEU A 551 -24.62 -28.89 -4.07
C LEU A 551 -25.24 -28.10 -2.89
N LEU A 552 -24.70 -26.91 -2.60
CA LEU A 552 -25.29 -25.99 -1.62
C LEU A 552 -26.64 -25.41 -2.07
N GLY A 553 -27.00 -25.56 -3.34
CA GLY A 553 -28.29 -25.17 -3.91
C GLY A 553 -28.29 -23.84 -4.67
N PHE A 554 -27.12 -23.28 -5.02
CA PHE A 554 -27.04 -22.11 -5.89
C PHE A 554 -27.51 -22.49 -7.30
N ASN A 555 -28.33 -21.64 -7.91
CA ASN A 555 -28.87 -21.88 -9.26
C ASN A 555 -27.82 -21.70 -10.36
N ASP A 556 -28.11 -22.28 -11.53
CA ASP A 556 -27.18 -22.25 -12.68
C ASP A 556 -26.95 -20.84 -13.21
N SER A 557 -27.96 -19.96 -13.11
CA SER A 557 -27.84 -18.55 -13.50
C SER A 557 -26.76 -17.84 -12.67
N PHE A 558 -26.74 -18.01 -11.36
CA PHE A 558 -25.70 -17.44 -10.51
C PHE A 558 -24.33 -18.08 -10.78
N LEU A 559 -24.27 -19.40 -10.95
CA LEU A 559 -23.03 -20.09 -11.32
C LEU A 559 -22.46 -19.58 -12.65
N MET A 560 -23.32 -19.23 -13.61
CA MET A 560 -22.93 -18.61 -14.87
C MET A 560 -22.33 -17.21 -14.65
N LEU A 561 -22.93 -16.37 -13.79
CA LEU A 561 -22.35 -15.07 -13.45
C LEU A 561 -20.95 -15.20 -12.82
N ILE A 562 -20.76 -16.18 -11.92
CA ILE A 562 -19.45 -16.46 -11.33
C ILE A 562 -18.45 -16.94 -12.39
N LYS A 563 -18.84 -17.89 -13.25
CA LYS A 563 -18.00 -18.38 -14.36
C LYS A 563 -17.54 -17.26 -15.27
N ASN A 564 -18.48 -16.41 -15.71
CA ASN A 564 -18.18 -15.24 -16.53
C ASN A 564 -17.18 -14.29 -15.86
N SER A 565 -17.12 -14.26 -14.52
CA SER A 565 -16.24 -13.36 -13.77
C SER A 565 -14.77 -13.80 -13.66
N ILE A 566 -14.48 -15.06 -13.96
CA ILE A 566 -13.19 -15.67 -13.63
C ILE A 566 -12.24 -15.75 -14.84
N GLU A 567 -12.77 -15.77 -16.07
CA GLU A 567 -12.00 -15.94 -17.33
C GLU A 567 -11.13 -14.71 -17.71
N ASN A 568 -10.21 -14.32 -16.84
CA ASN A 568 -9.41 -13.10 -17.02
C ASN A 568 -8.15 -13.33 -17.89
N PHE A 569 -7.78 -12.30 -18.66
CA PHE A 569 -6.49 -12.18 -19.35
C PHE A 569 -5.50 -11.45 -18.44
N PHE A 570 -4.33 -12.05 -18.20
CA PHE A 570 -3.35 -11.48 -17.30
C PHE A 570 -2.19 -10.81 -18.04
N PHE A 571 -1.83 -9.62 -17.58
CA PHE A 571 -0.60 -8.90 -17.89
C PHE A 571 0.22 -8.76 -16.61
N ILE A 572 1.51 -9.04 -16.64
CA ILE A 572 2.39 -8.88 -15.48
C ILE A 572 3.10 -7.54 -15.57
N ILE A 573 3.04 -6.75 -14.50
CA ILE A 573 3.79 -5.50 -14.39
C ILE A 573 5.13 -5.78 -13.73
N ILE A 574 6.20 -5.62 -14.50
CA ILE A 574 7.57 -5.70 -13.99
C ILE A 574 8.25 -4.36 -14.26
N ASN A 575 8.76 -3.72 -13.20
CA ASN A 575 9.45 -2.43 -13.26
C ASN A 575 8.66 -1.31 -13.97
N GLY A 576 7.33 -1.37 -13.94
CA GLY A 576 6.44 -0.34 -14.51
C GLY A 576 6.02 -0.57 -15.96
N ASN A 577 6.49 -1.65 -16.59
CA ASN A 577 6.11 -2.04 -17.93
C ASN A 577 5.17 -3.27 -17.89
N ASN A 578 4.19 -3.29 -18.79
CA ASN A 578 3.26 -4.41 -18.93
C ASN A 578 3.87 -5.48 -19.85
N TYR A 579 3.96 -6.71 -19.33
CA TYR A 579 4.52 -7.85 -20.05
C TYR A 579 3.59 -9.05 -20.04
N GLY A 580 3.60 -9.78 -21.15
CA GLY A 580 2.87 -11.04 -21.30
C GLY A 580 1.38 -10.82 -21.57
N PHE A 581 0.88 -11.54 -22.58
CA PHE A 581 -0.54 -11.86 -22.70
C PHE A 581 -0.61 -13.37 -22.51
N PHE A 582 -1.18 -13.83 -21.40
CA PHE A 582 -1.44 -15.24 -21.22
C PHE A 582 -2.80 -15.47 -20.58
N LEU A 583 -3.48 -16.48 -21.13
CA LEU A 583 -4.67 -17.07 -20.57
C LEU A 583 -4.23 -18.17 -19.60
N PRO A 584 -4.69 -18.17 -18.34
CA PRO A 584 -4.72 -19.40 -17.58
C PRO A 584 -5.66 -20.36 -18.31
N LYS A 585 -5.20 -21.58 -18.56
CA LYS A 585 -6.10 -22.67 -18.92
C LYS A 585 -6.96 -22.94 -17.70
N MET A 586 -8.19 -22.44 -17.73
CA MET A 586 -9.26 -22.92 -16.86
C MET A 586 -9.50 -24.38 -17.25
N VAL A 587 -8.94 -25.30 -16.45
CA VAL A 587 -9.20 -26.74 -16.55
C VAL A 587 -9.95 -27.18 -15.32
#